data_AF-A0A2V9IYK9-F1
#
_entry.id   AF-A0A2V9IYK9-F1
#
_cell.length_a   1.000
_cell.length_b   1.000
_cell.length_c   1.000
_cell.angle_alpha   90.00
_cell.angle_beta   90.00
_cell.angle_gamma   90.00
#
_symmetry.space_group_name_H-M   'P 1'
#
loop_
_entity.id
_entity.type
_entity.pdbx_description
1 polymer ?
#
loop_
_entity_poly.entity_id
_entity_poly.type
_entity_poly.pdbx_seq_one_letter_code
_entity_poly.pdbx_strand_id
1 'polypeptide(L)'
;MLLLAPPPVSAHPMGNFSISHYAGIRIERDFVELRYLIDMAEIPTFQELQQTGIVPRVGDKSLTGYLEREAEALKAGLALDVNGHPVMLDIVSREVIFPPGAGGLATMKFGFLYRARLDGLTVAELNELHYRDRNFPDRVGWKEVVAVAGQGLRITSSSVPERDRSQQLANYPTDLLSSPPQTLEAEVRFEVSGGQAGTGISKLETRNLKLGTGSAASLLPAPDCRLPRAEPRTPNPERRTPNSESLISNQQATPRSPFTELVATRQIGFWFLFTAALVAAGLGALHALEPGHGKTIVAAYLVGSGATAAHACLLGLIVTASHTAGVYLLGAVTLYASRYVVPEQLYPWFGAVSGLIIAGLGVFLFEEPAATPTLTDTRIFIAMPTLTAATLSTRRITTTMTPNRKAPIQGRKSRVPMSTSASHTGTSSITIIVPILTTQTLEAESPGASF
;
A
#
# COMPACT_ATOMS: atom_id res chain seq x y z
N MET A 1 -34.82 10.91 16.63
CA MET A 1 -33.42 11.34 16.40
C MET A 1 -33.16 11.18 14.91
N LEU A 2 -32.90 12.27 14.21
CA LEU A 2 -32.67 12.29 12.75
C LEU A 2 -31.37 11.53 12.45
N LEU A 3 -31.45 10.44 11.68
CA LEU A 3 -30.30 9.72 11.14
C LEU A 3 -29.61 10.62 10.10
N LEU A 4 -28.69 11.48 10.52
CA LEU A 4 -27.70 12.03 9.61
C LEU A 4 -26.69 10.91 9.33
N ALA A 5 -26.87 10.21 8.23
CA ALA A 5 -25.80 9.40 7.67
C ALA A 5 -24.59 10.32 7.45
N PRO A 6 -23.39 10.00 7.98
CA PRO A 6 -22.20 10.76 7.65
C PRO A 6 -22.01 10.72 6.13
N PRO A 7 -21.53 11.80 5.49
CA PRO A 7 -21.26 11.78 4.07
C PRO A 7 -20.31 10.62 3.76
N PRO A 8 -20.56 9.84 2.69
CA PRO A 8 -19.70 8.73 2.33
C PRO A 8 -18.30 9.27 2.07
N VAL A 9 -17.33 8.84 2.87
CA VAL A 9 -15.92 9.15 2.63
C VAL A 9 -15.30 7.95 1.95
N SER A 10 -14.94 8.14 0.68
CA SER A 10 -14.41 7.07 -0.18
C SER A 10 -12.97 6.75 0.18
N ALA A 11 -12.58 5.48 0.01
CA ALA A 11 -11.17 5.12 -0.06
C ALA A 11 -10.52 5.74 -1.29
N HIS A 12 -9.19 5.78 -1.31
CA HIS A 12 -8.48 6.01 -2.55
C HIS A 12 -8.80 4.89 -3.58
N PRO A 13 -9.19 5.21 -4.83
CA PRO A 13 -9.63 4.21 -5.82
C PRO A 13 -8.61 3.12 -6.13
N MET A 14 -7.32 3.45 -6.06
CA MET A 14 -6.21 2.52 -6.31
C MET A 14 -5.74 1.76 -5.05
N GLY A 15 -6.46 1.90 -3.93
CA GLY A 15 -6.13 1.29 -2.64
C GLY A 15 -5.25 2.19 -1.75
N ASN A 16 -5.27 1.91 -0.45
CA ASN A 16 -4.76 2.82 0.60
C ASN A 16 -3.24 3.06 0.59
N PHE A 17 -2.47 2.24 -0.15
CA PHE A 17 -1.01 2.31 -0.25
C PHE A 17 -0.51 2.84 -1.60
N SER A 18 -1.43 3.19 -2.50
CA SER A 18 -1.07 3.55 -3.87
C SER A 18 -0.46 4.96 -3.97
N ILE A 19 0.47 5.10 -4.92
CA ILE A 19 0.93 6.40 -5.44
C ILE A 19 0.75 6.34 -6.95
N SER A 20 -0.11 7.20 -7.48
CA SER A 20 -0.43 7.26 -8.90
C SER A 20 0.29 8.42 -9.57
N HIS A 21 0.73 8.20 -10.80
CA HIS A 21 1.52 9.10 -11.62
C HIS A 21 0.76 9.45 -12.89
N TYR A 22 0.81 10.72 -13.26
CA TYR A 22 0.35 11.21 -14.55
C TYR A 22 1.36 12.17 -15.14
N ALA A 23 1.74 11.94 -16.39
CA ALA A 23 2.61 12.80 -17.17
C ALA A 23 1.92 13.18 -18.50
N GLY A 24 1.46 14.42 -18.61
CA GLY A 24 0.96 15.00 -19.85
C GLY A 24 2.06 15.79 -20.55
N ILE A 25 2.55 15.28 -21.68
CA ILE A 25 3.59 15.90 -22.49
C ILE A 25 2.94 16.66 -23.64
N ARG A 26 3.13 17.98 -23.68
CA ARG A 26 2.71 18.83 -24.80
C ARG A 26 3.93 19.43 -25.48
N ILE A 27 4.14 19.05 -26.73
CA ILE A 27 5.29 19.48 -27.54
C ILE A 27 4.88 20.73 -28.32
N GLU A 28 5.46 21.88 -28.00
CA GLU A 28 5.32 23.12 -28.76
C GLU A 28 6.58 23.38 -29.59
N ARG A 29 6.60 24.48 -30.37
CA ARG A 29 7.77 24.78 -31.23
C ARG A 29 9.01 25.16 -30.44
N ASP A 30 8.84 25.95 -29.38
CA ASP A 30 9.96 26.54 -28.63
C ASP A 30 10.16 25.89 -27.26
N PHE A 31 9.23 25.02 -26.84
CA PHE A 31 9.28 24.36 -25.53
C PHE A 31 8.47 23.06 -25.50
N VAL A 32 8.80 22.20 -24.56
CA VAL A 32 7.93 21.11 -24.11
C VAL A 32 7.34 21.51 -22.78
N GLU A 33 6.03 21.32 -22.64
CA GLU A 33 5.35 21.43 -21.36
C GLU A 33 5.04 20.04 -20.82
N LEU A 34 5.41 19.80 -19.56
CA LEU A 34 5.20 18.54 -18.87
C LEU A 34 4.32 18.81 -17.64
N ARG A 35 3.05 18.42 -17.75
CA ARG A 35 2.12 18.41 -16.62
C ARG A 35 2.29 17.12 -15.84
N TYR A 36 2.86 17.22 -14.64
CA TYR A 36 3.19 16.07 -13.81
C TYR A 36 2.35 16.07 -12.54
N LEU A 37 1.53 15.03 -12.34
CA LEU A 37 0.66 14.89 -11.19
C LEU A 37 0.99 13.63 -10.41
N ILE A 38 0.96 13.76 -9.08
CA ILE A 38 1.04 12.63 -8.16
C ILE A 38 -0.22 12.63 -7.30
N ASP A 39 -0.87 11.46 -7.21
CA ASP A 39 -1.97 11.22 -6.29
C ASP A 39 -1.57 10.15 -5.26
N MET A 40 -1.43 10.57 -4.01
CA MET A 40 -1.07 9.74 -2.87
C MET A 40 -2.32 9.31 -2.11
N ALA A 41 -2.46 8.00 -1.94
CA ALA A 41 -3.48 7.42 -1.08
C ALA A 41 -3.27 7.76 0.41
N GLU A 42 -4.15 7.26 1.28
CA GLU A 42 -4.23 7.63 2.69
C GLU A 42 -2.94 7.34 3.47
N ILE A 43 -2.32 6.18 3.27
CA ILE A 43 -1.13 5.79 4.05
C ILE A 43 0.12 6.58 3.60
N PRO A 44 0.44 6.69 2.29
CA PRO A 44 1.53 7.56 1.85
C PRO A 44 1.31 9.02 2.26
N THR A 45 0.09 9.53 2.14
CA THR A 45 -0.25 10.89 2.61
C THR A 45 0.01 11.03 4.09
N PHE A 46 -0.46 10.09 4.91
CA PHE A 46 -0.22 10.13 6.35
C PHE A 46 1.28 10.11 6.68
N GLN A 47 2.07 9.25 6.02
CA GLN A 47 3.51 9.19 6.20
C GLN A 47 4.18 10.52 5.83
N GLU A 48 3.78 11.12 4.71
CA GLU A 48 4.28 12.41 4.23
C GLU A 48 3.98 13.53 5.23
N LEU A 49 2.75 13.62 5.74
CA LEU A 49 2.35 14.59 6.74
C LEU A 49 3.13 14.43 8.05
N GLN A 50 3.41 13.19 8.48
CA GLN A 50 4.19 12.92 9.70
C GLN A 50 5.67 13.30 9.55
N GLN A 51 6.26 13.05 8.37
CA GLN A 51 7.66 13.34 8.09
C GLN A 51 7.92 14.84 7.93
N THR A 52 7.02 15.54 7.23
CA THR A 52 7.19 16.95 6.88
C THR A 52 6.56 17.91 7.89
N GLY A 53 5.58 17.44 8.67
CA GLY A 53 4.83 18.26 9.62
C GLY A 53 3.89 19.29 8.97
N ILE A 54 3.60 19.17 7.66
CA ILE A 54 2.69 20.09 6.98
C ILE A 54 1.24 19.87 7.41
N VAL A 55 0.46 20.95 7.37
CA VAL A 55 -0.98 20.87 7.64
C VAL A 55 -1.71 20.55 6.33
N PRO A 56 -2.56 19.50 6.27
CA PRO A 56 -3.30 19.12 5.06
C PRO A 56 -4.48 20.06 4.79
N ARG A 57 -4.18 21.33 4.55
CA ARG A 57 -5.15 22.39 4.30
C ARG A 57 -4.60 23.34 3.25
N VAL A 58 -5.29 23.45 2.11
CA VAL A 58 -4.92 24.35 1.02
C VAL A 58 -4.78 25.79 1.55
N GLY A 59 -3.68 26.45 1.20
CA GLY A 59 -3.36 27.82 1.61
C GLY A 59 -2.65 27.94 2.96
N ASP A 60 -2.36 26.83 3.66
CA ASP A 60 -1.53 26.88 4.86
C ASP A 60 -0.08 27.32 4.53
N LYS A 61 0.54 28.07 5.43
CA LYS A 61 1.90 28.60 5.26
C LYS A 61 2.96 27.49 5.19
N SER A 62 2.70 26.33 5.78
CA SER A 62 3.62 25.19 5.72
C SER A 62 3.79 24.66 4.28
N LEU A 63 2.82 24.89 3.40
CA LEU A 63 2.79 24.30 2.06
C LEU A 63 3.74 24.97 1.07
N THR A 64 4.02 26.27 1.19
CA THR A 64 4.84 26.98 0.19
C THR A 64 6.25 26.39 0.11
N GLY A 65 6.96 26.34 1.24
CA GLY A 65 8.31 25.77 1.26
C GLY A 65 8.32 24.25 1.04
N TYR A 66 7.23 23.55 1.36
CA TYR A 66 7.08 22.14 1.05
C TYR A 66 7.01 21.91 -0.46
N LEU A 67 6.09 22.58 -1.17
CA LEU A 67 5.92 22.43 -2.61
C LEU A 67 7.15 22.88 -3.40
N GLU A 68 7.90 23.87 -2.92
CA GLU A 68 9.17 24.27 -3.52
C GLU A 68 10.20 23.14 -3.49
N ARG A 69 10.38 22.50 -2.32
CA ARG A 69 11.30 21.37 -2.18
C ARG A 69 10.81 20.13 -2.94
N GLU A 70 9.51 19.86 -2.88
CA GLU A 70 8.91 18.69 -3.52
C GLU A 70 8.99 18.78 -5.04
N ALA A 71 8.76 19.96 -5.62
CA ALA A 71 8.93 20.19 -7.05
C ALA A 71 10.37 19.95 -7.52
N GLU A 72 11.36 20.38 -6.75
CA GLU A 72 12.78 20.13 -7.06
C GLU A 72 13.15 18.65 -6.91
N ALA A 73 12.67 18.00 -5.85
CA ALA A 73 12.91 16.58 -5.61
C ALA A 73 12.34 15.70 -6.71
N LEU A 74 11.09 15.93 -7.12
CA LEU A 74 10.44 15.15 -8.17
C LEU A 74 11.02 15.46 -9.55
N LYS A 75 11.38 16.72 -9.83
CA LYS A 75 12.10 17.09 -11.05
C LYS A 75 13.39 16.28 -11.22
N ALA A 76 14.14 16.03 -10.14
CA ALA A 76 15.37 15.23 -10.22
C ALA A 76 15.13 13.77 -10.64
N GLY A 77 13.92 13.23 -10.43
CA GLY A 77 13.52 11.91 -10.92
C GLY A 77 13.01 11.88 -12.35
N LEU A 78 12.83 13.04 -12.99
CA LEU A 78 12.32 13.16 -14.37
C LEU A 78 13.48 13.39 -15.34
N ALA A 79 13.51 12.61 -16.42
CA ALA A 79 14.42 12.81 -17.54
C ALA A 79 13.65 13.10 -18.82
N LEU A 80 14.09 14.11 -19.56
CA LEU A 80 13.56 14.50 -20.85
C LEU A 80 14.72 14.75 -21.80
N ASP A 81 14.75 14.03 -22.92
CA ASP A 81 15.78 14.11 -23.94
C ASP A 81 15.14 14.42 -25.28
N VAL A 82 15.79 15.26 -26.08
CA VAL A 82 15.35 15.62 -27.43
C VAL A 82 16.51 15.40 -28.38
N ASN A 83 16.30 14.56 -29.40
CA ASN A 83 17.32 14.13 -30.35
C ASN A 83 18.59 13.58 -29.65
N GLY A 84 18.41 12.90 -28.51
CA GLY A 84 19.49 12.36 -27.68
C GLY A 84 20.20 13.38 -26.78
N HIS A 85 19.73 14.63 -26.71
CA HIS A 85 20.28 15.67 -25.83
C HIS A 85 19.33 15.94 -24.65
N PRO A 86 19.81 15.85 -23.40
CA PRO A 86 19.01 16.19 -22.22
C PRO A 86 18.59 17.65 -22.23
N VAL A 87 17.30 17.91 -21.95
CA VAL A 87 16.76 19.26 -21.80
C VAL A 87 16.41 19.52 -20.34
N MET A 88 16.65 20.75 -19.88
CA MET A 88 16.40 21.14 -18.49
C MET A 88 14.93 21.54 -18.29
N LEU A 89 14.33 21.04 -17.22
CA LEU A 89 12.95 21.34 -16.83
C LEU A 89 12.91 22.53 -15.85
N ASP A 90 12.27 23.62 -16.24
CA ASP A 90 11.96 24.75 -15.38
C ASP A 90 10.60 24.58 -14.71
N ILE A 91 10.47 24.96 -13.44
CA ILE A 91 9.21 24.88 -12.70
C ILE A 91 8.35 26.11 -13.00
N VAL A 92 7.17 25.90 -13.58
CA VAL A 92 6.22 26.97 -13.95
C VAL A 92 5.15 27.18 -12.88
N SER A 93 4.53 26.09 -12.40
CA SER A 93 3.49 26.16 -11.37
C SER A 93 3.52 24.97 -10.42
N ARG A 94 2.91 25.15 -9.25
CA ARG A 94 2.84 24.17 -8.15
C ARG A 94 1.43 24.23 -7.56
N GLU A 95 0.77 23.10 -7.44
CA GLU A 95 -0.59 23.00 -6.91
C GLU A 95 -0.70 21.81 -5.97
N VAL A 96 -1.58 21.90 -4.97
CA VAL A 96 -1.91 20.78 -4.08
C VAL A 96 -3.37 20.87 -3.63
N ILE A 97 -4.02 19.72 -3.55
CA ILE A 97 -5.33 19.53 -2.93
C ILE A 97 -5.25 18.35 -1.96
N PHE A 98 -6.15 18.37 -0.98
CA PHE A 98 -6.29 17.31 0.03
C PHE A 98 -7.71 16.72 -0.02
N PRO A 99 -8.00 15.84 -0.99
CA PRO A 99 -9.30 15.18 -1.02
C PRO A 99 -9.51 14.33 0.25
N PRO A 100 -10.77 14.17 0.69
CA PRO A 100 -11.07 13.31 1.83
C PRO A 100 -10.91 11.83 1.44
N GLY A 101 -10.16 11.08 2.24
CA GLY A 101 -9.95 9.63 2.11
C GLY A 101 -10.61 8.84 3.24
N ALA A 102 -10.58 7.51 3.14
CA ALA A 102 -11.37 6.65 4.03
C ALA A 102 -11.04 6.85 5.52
N GLY A 103 -12.08 6.73 6.37
CA GLY A 103 -11.91 6.85 7.83
C GLY A 103 -11.57 8.25 8.31
N GLY A 104 -11.73 9.28 7.46
CA GLY A 104 -11.41 10.67 7.75
C GLY A 104 -9.93 11.02 7.60
N LEU A 105 -9.13 10.11 6.99
CA LEU A 105 -7.76 10.40 6.61
C LEU A 105 -7.74 11.30 5.37
N ALA A 106 -6.75 12.18 5.25
CA ALA A 106 -6.55 12.94 4.03
C ALA A 106 -5.87 12.06 2.97
N THR A 107 -6.24 12.25 1.71
CA THR A 107 -5.34 11.95 0.57
C THR A 107 -4.67 13.24 0.14
N MET A 108 -3.61 13.13 -0.65
CA MET A 108 -2.85 14.29 -1.13
C MET A 108 -2.64 14.12 -2.63
N LYS A 109 -3.08 15.12 -3.39
CA LYS A 109 -2.77 15.22 -4.82
C LYS A 109 -2.05 16.53 -5.05
N PHE A 110 -0.88 16.45 -5.67
CA PHE A 110 -0.14 17.63 -6.08
C PHE A 110 0.23 17.56 -7.56
N GLY A 111 0.39 18.72 -8.16
CA GLY A 111 0.63 18.90 -9.57
C GLY A 111 1.68 19.96 -9.82
N PHE A 112 2.58 19.64 -10.73
CA PHE A 112 3.64 20.53 -11.17
C PHE A 112 3.58 20.69 -12.67
N LEU A 113 3.67 21.94 -13.12
CA LEU A 113 3.88 22.24 -14.53
C LEU A 113 5.35 22.53 -14.74
N TYR A 114 6.03 21.65 -15.46
CA TYR A 114 7.40 21.88 -15.89
C TYR A 114 7.43 22.34 -17.35
N ARG A 115 8.43 23.14 -17.70
CA ARG A 115 8.69 23.55 -19.08
C ARG A 115 10.15 23.38 -19.42
N ALA A 116 10.45 22.70 -20.50
CA ALA A 116 11.80 22.64 -21.05
C ALA A 116 11.85 23.44 -22.35
N ARG A 117 12.87 24.29 -22.51
CA ARG A 117 13.10 24.98 -23.79
C ARG A 117 13.57 23.98 -24.84
N LEU A 118 13.06 24.12 -26.06
CA LEU A 118 13.51 23.35 -27.21
C LEU A 118 14.41 24.23 -28.06
N ASP A 119 15.71 23.94 -27.99
CA ASP A 119 16.69 24.54 -28.88
C ASP A 119 17.07 23.51 -29.96
N GLY A 120 17.21 23.94 -31.21
CA GLY A 120 17.73 23.08 -32.27
C GLY A 120 16.77 22.04 -32.84
N LEU A 121 15.45 22.28 -32.82
CA LEU A 121 14.52 21.48 -33.63
C LEU A 121 14.86 21.66 -35.11
N THR A 122 15.08 20.56 -35.82
CA THR A 122 15.33 20.64 -37.25
C THR A 122 14.01 20.71 -38.02
N VAL A 123 13.81 21.79 -38.77
CA VAL A 123 12.61 22.00 -39.58
C VAL A 123 12.59 21.02 -40.74
N ALA A 124 11.43 20.41 -40.99
CA ALA A 124 11.25 19.40 -42.04
C ALA A 124 12.11 18.11 -41.88
N GLU A 125 12.68 17.89 -40.69
CA GLU A 125 13.29 16.61 -40.31
C GLU A 125 12.54 15.98 -39.12
N LEU A 126 12.76 14.69 -38.94
CA LEU A 126 12.18 13.92 -37.85
C LEU A 126 12.92 14.22 -36.55
N ASN A 127 12.20 14.77 -35.58
CA ASN A 127 12.71 14.99 -34.23
C ASN A 127 12.17 13.90 -33.30
N GLU A 128 12.96 13.55 -32.30
CA GLU A 128 12.63 12.48 -31.34
C GLU A 128 12.70 13.04 -29.91
N LEU A 129 11.66 12.76 -29.12
CA LEU A 129 11.57 13.11 -27.70
C LEU A 129 11.43 11.84 -26.87
N HIS A 130 12.30 11.69 -25.89
CA HIS A 130 12.26 10.60 -24.92
C HIS A 130 11.98 11.15 -23.54
N TYR A 131 11.02 10.55 -22.84
CA TYR A 131 10.66 10.90 -21.47
C TYR A 131 10.79 9.66 -20.58
N ARG A 132 11.23 9.87 -19.34
CA ARG A 132 11.29 8.83 -18.31
C ARG A 132 11.04 9.41 -16.93
N ASP A 133 10.19 8.72 -16.17
CA ASP A 133 9.94 8.96 -14.75
C ASP A 133 10.57 7.87 -13.89
N ARG A 134 11.41 8.27 -12.93
CA ARG A 134 12.06 7.39 -11.95
C ARG A 134 11.58 7.63 -10.52
N ASN A 135 10.57 8.48 -10.33
CA ASN A 135 10.00 8.73 -9.02
C ASN A 135 9.20 7.50 -8.55
N PHE A 136 9.26 7.22 -7.25
CA PHE A 136 8.48 6.16 -6.59
C PHE A 136 8.48 4.79 -7.34
N PRO A 137 9.65 4.23 -7.71
CA PRO A 137 9.72 3.06 -8.59
C PRO A 137 9.00 1.84 -8.01
N ASP A 138 9.10 1.65 -6.69
CA ASP A 138 8.54 0.51 -5.96
C ASP A 138 7.06 0.69 -5.57
N ARG A 139 6.43 1.79 -5.97
CA ARG A 139 5.04 2.09 -5.62
C ARG A 139 4.08 1.58 -6.69
N VAL A 140 3.03 0.94 -6.21
CA VAL A 140 1.88 0.51 -7.01
C VAL A 140 0.92 1.68 -7.19
N GLY A 141 0.24 1.74 -8.33
CA GLY A 141 -0.71 2.80 -8.63
C GLY A 141 -0.98 2.88 -10.13
N TRP A 142 -1.77 3.86 -10.53
CA TRP A 142 -1.98 4.17 -11.93
C TRP A 142 -0.78 4.96 -12.45
N LYS A 143 -0.13 4.53 -13.55
CA LYS A 143 1.01 5.24 -14.13
C LYS A 143 0.74 5.49 -15.61
N GLU A 144 0.37 6.72 -15.92
CA GLU A 144 -0.10 7.10 -17.25
C GLU A 144 0.74 8.24 -17.82
N VAL A 145 1.16 8.06 -19.07
CA VAL A 145 1.84 9.08 -19.84
C VAL A 145 1.04 9.30 -21.11
N VAL A 146 0.85 10.57 -21.48
CA VAL A 146 0.21 10.97 -22.74
C VAL A 146 1.05 12.01 -23.44
N ALA A 147 1.02 12.04 -24.76
CA ALA A 147 1.78 12.99 -25.56
C ALA A 147 0.93 13.62 -26.66
N VAL A 148 0.97 14.94 -26.77
CA VAL A 148 0.26 15.71 -27.81
C VAL A 148 1.18 16.73 -28.46
N ALA A 149 0.99 16.97 -29.76
CA ALA A 149 1.66 18.04 -30.49
C ALA A 149 0.83 19.32 -30.51
N GLY A 150 1.51 20.44 -30.30
CA GLY A 150 0.99 21.80 -30.44
C GLY A 150 0.87 22.24 -31.90
N GLN A 151 0.51 23.51 -32.09
CA GLN A 151 0.19 24.01 -33.43
C GLN A 151 1.43 24.10 -34.35
N GLY A 152 1.32 23.44 -35.51
CA GLY A 152 2.40 23.39 -36.50
C GLY A 152 3.43 22.30 -36.23
N LEU A 153 3.17 21.40 -35.28
CA LEU A 153 3.88 20.13 -35.15
C LEU A 153 2.94 18.98 -35.50
N ARG A 154 3.51 17.87 -35.97
CA ARG A 154 2.78 16.63 -36.22
C ARG A 154 3.55 15.48 -35.60
N ILE A 155 2.89 14.70 -34.74
CA ILE A 155 3.43 13.44 -34.25
C ILE A 155 3.33 12.41 -35.38
N THR A 156 4.48 11.86 -35.78
CA THR A 156 4.58 10.81 -36.80
C THR A 156 4.47 9.43 -36.16
N SER A 157 4.98 9.26 -34.93
CA SER A 157 4.88 8.02 -34.15
C SER A 157 4.96 8.32 -32.65
N SER A 158 4.24 7.56 -31.83
CA SER A 158 4.32 7.66 -30.37
C SER A 158 4.10 6.30 -29.71
N SER A 159 4.84 6.02 -28.64
CA SER A 159 4.61 4.85 -27.78
C SER A 159 3.48 5.05 -26.77
N VAL A 160 2.95 6.28 -26.66
CA VAL A 160 1.91 6.67 -25.69
C VAL A 160 0.70 7.29 -26.39
N PRO A 161 -0.50 7.22 -25.79
CA PRO A 161 -1.69 7.78 -26.41
C PRO A 161 -1.75 9.32 -26.34
N GLU A 162 -2.51 9.93 -27.24
CA GLU A 162 -2.77 11.37 -27.24
C GLU A 162 -3.83 11.80 -26.21
N ARG A 163 -4.69 10.87 -25.77
CA ARG A 163 -5.76 11.14 -24.80
C ARG A 163 -5.55 10.31 -23.56
N ASP A 164 -5.79 10.95 -22.42
CA ASP A 164 -5.76 10.25 -21.16
C ASP A 164 -7.04 9.46 -20.91
N ARG A 165 -6.88 8.37 -20.15
CA ARG A 165 -7.98 7.55 -19.64
C ARG A 165 -8.44 8.03 -18.28
N SER A 166 -7.50 8.57 -17.48
CA SER A 166 -7.79 8.97 -16.10
C SER A 166 -8.35 10.38 -15.93
N GLN A 167 -8.42 11.18 -17.01
CA GLN A 167 -8.73 12.61 -16.92
C GLN A 167 -7.83 13.28 -15.89
N GLN A 168 -6.51 13.14 -16.07
CA GLN A 168 -5.50 13.69 -15.17
C GLN A 168 -5.64 13.19 -13.71
N LEU A 169 -5.77 11.87 -13.54
CA LEU A 169 -6.02 11.19 -12.25
C LEU A 169 -7.32 11.63 -11.55
N ALA A 170 -8.26 12.28 -12.23
CA ALA A 170 -9.56 12.60 -11.63
C ALA A 170 -10.50 11.38 -11.62
N ASN A 171 -10.24 10.38 -12.47
CA ASN A 171 -11.07 9.20 -12.65
C ASN A 171 -10.17 7.97 -12.86
N TYR A 172 -10.49 6.84 -12.24
CA TYR A 172 -9.79 5.57 -12.38
C TYR A 172 -10.73 4.51 -12.96
N PRO A 173 -10.94 4.48 -14.30
CA PRO A 173 -11.89 3.56 -14.93
C PRO A 173 -11.68 2.11 -14.46
N THR A 174 -12.72 1.49 -13.90
CA THR A 174 -12.68 0.14 -13.32
C THR A 174 -13.13 -0.94 -14.32
N ASP A 175 -12.92 -0.72 -15.61
CA ASP A 175 -13.34 -1.69 -16.64
C ASP A 175 -12.59 -3.02 -16.44
N LEU A 176 -13.35 -4.10 -16.20
CA LEU A 176 -12.85 -5.43 -15.81
C LEU A 176 -12.00 -6.11 -16.91
N LEU A 177 -11.99 -5.55 -18.12
CA LEU A 177 -11.22 -6.08 -19.25
C LEU A 177 -9.88 -5.34 -19.48
N SER A 178 -9.58 -4.27 -18.73
CA SER A 178 -8.34 -3.50 -18.92
C SER A 178 -7.59 -3.29 -17.62
N SER A 179 -6.30 -3.62 -17.61
CA SER A 179 -5.43 -3.32 -16.47
C SER A 179 -5.10 -1.81 -16.41
N PRO A 180 -4.90 -1.26 -15.21
CA PRO A 180 -4.38 0.10 -15.04
C PRO A 180 -3.03 0.28 -15.78
N PRO A 181 -2.83 1.40 -16.50
CA PRO A 181 -1.54 1.75 -17.10
C PRO A 181 -0.39 1.66 -16.09
N GLN A 182 0.75 1.13 -16.53
CA GLN A 182 2.02 1.08 -15.79
C GLN A 182 3.16 1.79 -16.55
N THR A 183 2.80 2.78 -17.37
CA THR A 183 3.72 3.48 -18.27
C THR A 183 4.44 4.59 -17.50
N LEU A 184 5.77 4.59 -17.54
CA LEU A 184 6.63 5.64 -16.97
C LEU A 184 7.63 6.19 -18.01
N GLU A 185 7.55 5.71 -19.24
CA GLU A 185 8.44 6.07 -20.34
C GLU A 185 7.62 6.40 -21.59
N ALA A 186 8.08 7.37 -22.36
CA ALA A 186 7.49 7.71 -23.65
C ALA A 186 8.56 8.00 -24.69
N GLU A 187 8.33 7.52 -25.91
CA GLU A 187 9.10 7.84 -27.10
C GLU A 187 8.14 8.46 -28.10
N VAL A 188 8.47 9.67 -28.56
CA VAL A 188 7.61 10.44 -29.47
C VAL A 188 8.47 10.95 -30.62
N ARG A 189 8.09 10.62 -31.85
CA ARG A 189 8.71 11.16 -33.06
C ARG A 189 7.77 12.14 -33.73
N PHE A 190 8.26 13.34 -34.02
CA PHE A 190 7.45 14.43 -34.52
C PHE A 190 8.21 15.28 -35.54
N GLU A 191 7.44 15.94 -36.41
CA GLU A 191 7.96 16.82 -37.45
C GLU A 191 7.42 18.24 -37.21
N VAL A 192 8.30 19.23 -37.35
CA VAL A 192 7.88 20.62 -37.40
C VAL A 192 7.35 20.88 -38.81
N SER A 193 6.05 21.10 -38.92
CA SER A 193 5.44 21.46 -40.19
C SER A 193 5.99 22.81 -40.62
N GLY A 194 6.68 22.84 -41.77
CA GLY A 194 7.14 24.06 -42.43
C GLY A 194 5.96 24.87 -42.95
N GLY A 195 5.18 25.45 -42.05
CA GLY A 195 4.04 26.29 -42.40
C GLY A 195 4.55 27.66 -42.81
N GLN A 196 4.63 27.91 -44.12
CA GLN A 196 4.43 29.26 -44.64
C GLN A 196 3.15 29.82 -44.03
N ALA A 197 3.20 31.08 -43.58
CA ALA A 197 2.03 31.85 -43.24
C ALA A 197 1.13 31.95 -44.48
N GLY A 198 0.23 30.99 -44.62
CA GLY A 198 -0.83 30.98 -45.61
C GLY A 198 -1.72 32.18 -45.35
N THR A 199 -1.47 33.24 -46.12
CA THR A 199 -2.34 34.40 -46.26
C THR A 199 -3.60 33.95 -47.00
N GLY A 200 -4.43 33.17 -46.31
CA GLY A 200 -5.73 32.72 -46.80
C GLY A 200 -6.76 33.82 -46.56
N ILE A 201 -6.68 34.89 -47.37
CA ILE A 201 -7.82 35.80 -47.52
C ILE A 201 -8.88 35.03 -48.31
N SER A 202 -9.67 34.20 -47.62
CA SER A 202 -10.93 33.72 -48.18
C SER A 202 -11.90 34.89 -48.22
N LYS A 203 -11.82 35.62 -49.33
CA LYS A 203 -12.93 36.22 -50.08
C LYS A 203 -14.29 36.03 -49.38
N LEU A 204 -14.72 37.04 -48.61
CA LEU A 204 -16.13 37.18 -48.26
C LEU A 204 -16.91 37.31 -49.57
N GLU A 205 -17.69 36.27 -49.89
CA GLU A 205 -18.67 36.29 -50.95
C GLU A 205 -19.83 37.19 -50.51
N THR A 206 -19.80 38.43 -50.98
CA THR A 206 -20.90 39.40 -50.86
C THR A 206 -22.10 38.89 -51.65
N ARG A 207 -23.08 38.28 -50.98
CA ARG A 207 -24.43 38.11 -51.56
C ARG A 207 -25.29 39.32 -51.22
N ASN A 208 -25.38 40.20 -52.21
CA ASN A 208 -26.41 41.22 -52.33
C ASN A 208 -27.82 40.61 -52.22
N LEU A 209 -28.61 41.03 -51.23
CA LEU A 209 -30.07 40.97 -51.31
C LEU A 209 -30.69 42.32 -50.91
N LYS A 210 -30.85 43.13 -51.96
CA LYS A 210 -31.97 44.03 -52.29
C LYS A 210 -32.63 44.88 -51.19
N LEU A 211 -32.41 46.19 -51.34
CA LEU A 211 -33.07 47.32 -50.68
C LEU A 211 -34.47 47.61 -51.28
N GLY A 212 -35.42 47.97 -50.43
CA GLY A 212 -36.70 48.62 -50.73
C GLY A 212 -37.68 48.43 -49.56
N THR A 213 -38.44 49.39 -49.04
CA THR A 213 -38.73 50.79 -49.42
C THR A 213 -39.48 51.44 -48.23
N GLY A 214 -39.25 52.74 -47.98
CA GLY A 214 -40.12 53.65 -47.20
C GLY A 214 -40.04 53.57 -45.67
N SER A 215 -40.40 54.57 -44.85
CA SER A 215 -40.50 56.03 -44.93
C SER A 215 -40.77 56.50 -43.48
N ALA A 216 -40.53 57.79 -43.19
CA ALA A 216 -40.31 58.40 -41.88
C ALA A 216 -41.49 58.50 -40.87
N ALA A 217 -41.14 59.05 -39.69
CA ALA A 217 -41.97 59.62 -38.60
C ALA A 217 -42.40 58.62 -37.49
N SER A 218 -42.44 58.93 -36.19
CA SER A 218 -42.28 60.15 -35.42
C SER A 218 -42.28 59.81 -33.91
N LEU A 219 -41.73 60.72 -33.09
CA LEU A 219 -42.08 61.03 -31.68
C LEU A 219 -41.61 60.09 -30.54
N LEU A 220 -40.81 60.70 -29.65
CA LEU A 220 -40.65 60.36 -28.23
C LEU A 220 -42.01 60.48 -27.50
N PRO A 221 -42.22 59.77 -26.38
CA PRO A 221 -41.84 60.33 -25.07
C PRO A 221 -41.18 59.32 -24.12
N ALA A 222 -40.45 59.84 -23.12
CA ALA A 222 -39.83 59.10 -22.03
C ALA A 222 -40.85 58.27 -21.21
N PRO A 223 -40.38 57.23 -20.51
CA PRO A 223 -40.61 57.25 -19.06
C PRO A 223 -39.44 56.75 -18.19
N ASP A 224 -39.32 57.43 -17.07
CA ASP A 224 -39.00 56.94 -15.72
C ASP A 224 -37.63 56.29 -15.41
N CYS A 225 -36.80 57.11 -14.76
CA CYS A 225 -35.83 56.65 -13.77
C CYS A 225 -36.51 55.78 -12.71
N ARG A 226 -36.35 54.47 -12.82
CA ARG A 226 -36.48 53.55 -11.70
C ARG A 226 -35.24 52.66 -11.65
N LEU A 227 -34.38 52.89 -10.66
CA LEU A 227 -33.20 52.07 -10.38
C LEU A 227 -33.62 50.59 -10.24
N PRO A 228 -33.05 49.66 -11.01
CA PRO A 228 -33.22 48.25 -10.75
C PRO A 228 -32.48 47.90 -9.46
N ARG A 229 -33.19 47.22 -8.58
CA ARG A 229 -32.67 46.59 -7.36
C ARG A 229 -31.48 45.70 -7.74
N ALA A 230 -30.37 45.84 -7.00
CA ALA A 230 -29.20 45.00 -7.16
C ALA A 230 -29.56 43.53 -6.90
N GLU A 231 -29.67 42.74 -7.97
CA GLU A 231 -29.62 41.29 -7.88
C GLU A 231 -28.16 40.86 -7.67
N PRO A 232 -27.90 39.80 -6.88
CA PRO A 232 -26.56 39.27 -6.70
C PRO A 232 -26.06 38.77 -8.06
N ARG A 233 -25.02 39.42 -8.58
CA ARG A 233 -24.33 38.96 -9.80
C ARG A 233 -23.83 37.55 -9.57
N THR A 234 -24.44 36.58 -10.25
CA THR A 234 -23.80 35.30 -10.54
C THR A 234 -22.48 35.57 -11.25
N PRO A 235 -21.36 34.93 -10.85
CA PRO A 235 -20.09 35.14 -11.54
C PRO A 235 -20.23 34.66 -12.98
N ASN A 236 -20.08 35.58 -13.92
CA ASN A 236 -19.98 35.28 -15.34
C ASN A 236 -18.80 34.31 -15.58
N PRO A 237 -19.01 33.12 -16.18
CA PRO A 237 -17.94 32.13 -16.37
C PRO A 237 -16.89 32.52 -17.45
N GLU A 238 -17.08 33.63 -18.17
CA GLU A 238 -16.25 33.98 -19.34
C GLU A 238 -15.07 34.92 -19.07
N ARG A 239 -14.36 34.71 -17.95
CA ARG A 239 -12.99 35.27 -17.82
C ARG A 239 -12.04 34.31 -17.11
N ARG A 240 -11.97 33.07 -17.61
CA ARG A 240 -10.85 32.17 -17.32
C ARG A 240 -9.72 32.45 -18.30
N THR A 241 -8.61 32.94 -17.80
CA THR A 241 -7.33 32.91 -18.51
C THR A 241 -6.99 31.44 -18.83
N PRO A 242 -6.52 31.07 -20.04
CA PRO A 242 -6.50 29.67 -20.48
C PRO A 242 -5.44 28.75 -19.84
N ASN A 243 -4.66 29.20 -18.83
CA ASN A 243 -3.43 28.52 -18.42
C ASN A 243 -3.41 28.11 -16.93
N SER A 244 -4.57 27.90 -16.30
CA SER A 244 -4.64 27.40 -14.93
C SER A 244 -5.59 26.21 -14.88
N GLU A 245 -5.14 25.08 -15.41
CA GLU A 245 -5.79 23.78 -15.25
C GLU A 245 -5.65 23.32 -13.79
N SER A 246 -6.50 23.88 -12.92
CA SER A 246 -6.61 23.53 -11.50
C SER A 246 -6.67 22.02 -11.30
N LEU A 247 -5.93 21.51 -10.31
CA LEU A 247 -6.09 20.14 -9.83
C LEU A 247 -7.56 19.81 -9.52
N ILE A 248 -7.96 18.60 -9.91
CA ILE A 248 -9.31 18.06 -9.72
C ILE A 248 -9.24 16.90 -8.74
N SER A 249 -10.13 16.90 -7.75
CA SER A 249 -10.30 15.78 -6.81
C SER A 249 -10.86 14.55 -7.52
N ASN A 250 -10.59 13.37 -6.97
CA ASN A 250 -11.10 12.12 -7.53
C ASN A 250 -12.63 12.12 -7.55
N GLN A 251 -13.22 11.87 -8.72
CA GLN A 251 -14.67 11.89 -8.96
C GLN A 251 -15.32 10.54 -8.66
N GLN A 252 -14.54 9.46 -8.63
CA GLN A 252 -15.05 8.14 -8.26
C GLN A 252 -15.09 7.96 -6.74
N ALA A 253 -16.28 7.63 -6.24
CA ALA A 253 -16.39 6.85 -5.03
C ALA A 253 -16.00 5.40 -5.36
N THR A 254 -15.01 4.84 -4.68
CA THR A 254 -14.65 3.43 -4.82
C THR A 254 -15.85 2.58 -4.40
N PRO A 255 -16.45 1.77 -5.29
CA PRO A 255 -17.47 0.82 -4.88
C PRO A 255 -16.77 -0.22 -4.00
N ARG A 256 -16.95 -0.13 -2.68
CA ARG A 256 -16.51 -1.19 -1.77
C ARG A 256 -17.45 -2.38 -1.90
N SER A 257 -16.93 -3.59 -1.68
CA SER A 257 -17.81 -4.68 -1.30
C SER A 257 -18.52 -4.28 0.01
N PRO A 258 -19.81 -4.62 0.19
CA PRO A 258 -20.56 -4.28 1.40
C PRO A 258 -19.83 -4.70 2.69
N PHE A 259 -19.02 -5.76 2.60
CA PHE A 259 -18.17 -6.26 3.69
C PHE A 259 -17.08 -5.26 4.11
N THR A 260 -16.35 -4.67 3.16
CA THR A 260 -15.29 -3.69 3.45
C THR A 260 -15.86 -2.39 4.02
N GLU A 261 -17.06 -2.00 3.60
CA GLU A 261 -17.78 -0.86 4.15
C GLU A 261 -18.19 -1.12 5.61
N LEU A 262 -18.68 -2.33 5.91
CA LEU A 262 -19.01 -2.81 7.25
C LEU A 262 -17.82 -2.72 8.22
N VAL A 263 -16.62 -3.12 7.76
CA VAL A 263 -15.38 -3.12 8.55
C VAL A 263 -14.83 -1.71 8.78
N ALA A 264 -15.09 -0.76 7.88
CA ALA A 264 -14.59 0.62 7.99
C ALA A 264 -15.45 1.53 8.88
N THR A 265 -16.64 1.08 9.29
CA THR A 265 -17.56 1.88 10.10
C THR A 265 -17.02 2.11 11.52
N ARG A 266 -16.80 3.37 11.90
CA ARG A 266 -16.25 3.77 13.23
C ARG A 266 -17.18 3.52 14.41
N GLN A 267 -18.46 3.21 14.19
CA GLN A 267 -19.42 2.91 15.25
C GLN A 267 -19.81 1.44 15.21
N ILE A 268 -18.93 0.62 15.77
CA ILE A 268 -19.21 -0.81 15.92
C ILE A 268 -20.22 -0.96 17.06
N GLY A 269 -21.50 -1.06 16.72
CA GLY A 269 -22.56 -1.25 17.70
C GLY A 269 -22.36 -2.57 18.45
N PHE A 270 -22.72 -2.61 19.74
CA PHE A 270 -22.67 -3.84 20.55
C PHE A 270 -23.34 -5.03 19.84
N TRP A 271 -24.52 -4.80 19.26
CA TRP A 271 -25.27 -5.84 18.53
C TRP A 271 -24.54 -6.33 17.29
N PHE A 272 -23.86 -5.43 16.57
CA PHE A 272 -23.04 -5.82 15.43
C PHE A 272 -21.90 -6.74 15.85
N LEU A 273 -21.11 -6.35 16.87
CA LEU A 273 -20.04 -7.19 17.41
C LEU A 273 -20.55 -8.56 17.88
N PHE A 274 -21.67 -8.58 18.58
CA PHE A 274 -22.28 -9.81 19.04
C PHE A 274 -22.67 -10.73 17.87
N THR A 275 -23.35 -10.20 16.85
CA THR A 275 -23.73 -10.98 15.66
C THR A 275 -22.51 -11.44 14.86
N ALA A 276 -21.50 -10.59 14.68
CA ALA A 276 -20.26 -10.95 13.99
C ALA A 276 -19.50 -12.04 14.75
N ALA A 277 -19.43 -11.95 16.09
CA ALA A 277 -18.83 -12.98 16.93
C ALA A 277 -19.61 -14.30 16.84
N LEU A 278 -20.94 -14.26 16.82
CA LEU A 278 -21.78 -15.44 16.67
C LEU A 278 -21.58 -16.12 15.31
N VAL A 279 -21.53 -15.34 14.22
CA VAL A 279 -21.28 -15.84 12.87
C VAL A 279 -19.86 -16.40 12.76
N ALA A 280 -18.85 -15.70 13.29
CA ALA A 280 -17.48 -16.17 13.30
C ALA A 280 -17.33 -17.47 14.11
N ALA A 281 -17.97 -17.57 15.27
CA ALA A 281 -18.00 -18.78 16.07
C ALA A 281 -18.70 -19.94 15.34
N GLY A 282 -19.83 -19.67 14.67
CA GLY A 282 -20.55 -20.65 13.87
C GLY A 282 -19.73 -21.17 12.68
N LEU A 283 -19.11 -20.26 11.92
CA LEU A 283 -18.21 -20.61 10.82
C LEU A 283 -16.97 -21.36 11.31
N GLY A 284 -16.39 -20.93 12.43
CA GLY A 284 -15.26 -21.63 13.06
C GLY A 284 -15.62 -23.04 13.52
N ALA A 285 -16.82 -23.25 14.07
CA ALA A 285 -17.32 -24.57 14.45
C ALA A 285 -17.55 -25.47 13.22
N LEU A 286 -18.11 -24.93 12.14
CA LEU A 286 -18.27 -25.66 10.87
C LEU A 286 -16.91 -26.04 10.27
N HIS A 287 -15.95 -25.13 10.27
CA HIS A 287 -14.60 -25.40 9.82
C HIS A 287 -13.89 -26.45 10.71
N ALA A 288 -14.20 -26.48 12.01
CA ALA A 288 -13.67 -27.50 12.91
C ALA A 288 -14.17 -28.92 12.57
N LEU A 289 -15.38 -29.04 11.99
CA LEU A 289 -15.99 -30.30 11.54
C LEU A 289 -15.47 -30.78 10.17
N GLU A 290 -14.71 -29.97 9.44
CA GLU A 290 -14.14 -30.38 8.16
C GLU A 290 -13.17 -31.57 8.34
N PRO A 291 -13.27 -32.60 7.47
CA PRO A 291 -12.48 -33.81 7.60
C PRO A 291 -11.00 -33.51 7.33
N GLY A 292 -10.18 -33.60 8.38
CA GLY A 292 -8.72 -33.51 8.31
C GLY A 292 -8.07 -34.82 8.73
N HIS A 293 -6.96 -35.18 8.11
CA HIS A 293 -6.30 -36.50 8.31
C HIS A 293 -5.91 -36.75 9.78
N GLY A 294 -5.52 -35.71 10.53
CA GLY A 294 -5.20 -35.83 11.96
C GLY A 294 -6.44 -35.89 12.87
N LYS A 295 -7.53 -35.19 12.53
CA LYS A 295 -8.77 -35.16 13.35
C LYS A 295 -9.50 -36.50 13.30
N THR A 296 -9.48 -37.18 12.16
CA THR A 296 -10.08 -38.51 11.98
C THR A 296 -9.34 -39.60 12.73
N ILE A 297 -7.99 -39.57 12.76
CA ILE A 297 -7.18 -40.50 13.55
C ILE A 297 -7.45 -40.32 15.05
N VAL A 298 -7.48 -39.08 15.54
CA VAL A 298 -7.80 -38.78 16.94
C VAL A 298 -9.23 -39.21 17.29
N ALA A 299 -10.20 -39.00 16.40
CA ALA A 299 -11.57 -39.46 16.59
C ALA A 299 -11.68 -40.99 16.62
N ALA A 300 -11.00 -41.70 15.72
CA ALA A 300 -10.93 -43.16 15.70
C ALA A 300 -10.26 -43.71 16.96
N TYR A 301 -9.20 -43.05 17.45
CA TYR A 301 -8.54 -43.40 18.70
C TYR A 301 -9.43 -43.18 19.92
N LEU A 302 -10.16 -42.06 19.99
CA LEU A 302 -11.13 -41.79 21.07
C LEU A 302 -12.27 -42.82 21.09
N VAL A 303 -12.80 -43.19 19.92
CA VAL A 303 -13.85 -44.22 19.80
C VAL A 303 -13.30 -45.62 20.12
N GLY A 304 -12.08 -45.94 19.69
CA GLY A 304 -11.45 -47.24 19.92
C GLY A 304 -10.93 -47.48 21.35
N SER A 305 -10.61 -46.42 22.09
CA SER A 305 -10.09 -46.50 23.47
C SER A 305 -11.16 -46.44 24.57
N GLY A 306 -12.45 -46.31 24.19
CA GLY A 306 -13.55 -46.20 25.16
C GLY A 306 -13.58 -44.85 25.90
N ALA A 307 -13.05 -43.78 25.29
CA ALA A 307 -13.01 -42.47 25.92
C ALA A 307 -14.41 -41.90 26.14
N THR A 308 -14.65 -41.34 27.33
CA THR A 308 -15.96 -40.75 27.65
C THR A 308 -16.14 -39.38 26.98
N ALA A 309 -17.39 -38.93 26.79
CA ALA A 309 -17.70 -37.63 26.18
C ALA A 309 -17.00 -36.44 26.87
N ALA A 310 -16.72 -36.57 28.18
CA ALA A 310 -15.95 -35.57 28.93
C ALA A 310 -14.50 -35.46 28.46
N HIS A 311 -13.85 -36.57 28.09
CA HIS A 311 -12.48 -36.56 27.55
C HIS A 311 -12.44 -35.92 26.16
N ALA A 312 -13.43 -36.18 25.32
CA ALA A 312 -13.57 -35.54 24.01
C ALA A 312 -13.75 -34.01 24.14
N CYS A 313 -14.59 -33.57 25.09
CA CYS A 313 -14.82 -32.16 25.35
C CYS A 313 -13.57 -31.45 25.90
N LEU A 314 -12.88 -32.06 26.87
CA LEU A 314 -11.63 -31.53 27.42
C LEU A 314 -10.56 -31.41 26.34
N LEU A 315 -10.41 -32.43 25.49
CA LEU A 315 -9.45 -32.38 24.38
C LEU A 315 -9.79 -31.25 23.40
N GLY A 316 -11.04 -31.11 23.01
CA GLY A 316 -11.50 -30.02 22.15
C GLY A 316 -11.23 -28.64 22.75
N LEU A 317 -11.43 -28.48 24.06
CA LEU A 317 -11.15 -27.24 24.77
C LEU A 317 -9.65 -26.92 24.81
N ILE A 318 -8.80 -27.90 25.11
CA ILE A 318 -7.34 -27.73 25.11
C ILE A 318 -6.82 -27.37 23.72
N VAL A 319 -7.31 -28.05 22.67
CA VAL A 319 -6.94 -27.77 21.28
C VAL A 319 -7.39 -26.37 20.86
N THR A 320 -8.63 -25.98 21.21
CA THR A 320 -9.13 -24.62 20.91
C THR A 320 -8.29 -23.57 21.63
N ALA A 321 -8.05 -23.75 22.93
CA ALA A 321 -7.29 -22.80 23.73
C ALA A 321 -5.85 -22.66 23.24
N SER A 322 -5.16 -23.78 22.97
CA SER A 322 -3.79 -23.76 22.45
C SER A 322 -3.71 -23.14 21.06
N HIS A 323 -4.65 -23.46 20.17
CA HIS A 323 -4.69 -22.88 18.82
C HIS A 323 -4.95 -21.36 18.87
N THR A 324 -5.97 -20.93 19.61
CA THR A 324 -6.28 -19.50 19.80
C THR A 324 -5.13 -18.74 20.44
N ALA A 325 -4.50 -19.30 21.48
CA ALA A 325 -3.33 -18.70 22.12
C ALA A 325 -2.14 -18.59 21.14
N GLY A 326 -1.92 -19.61 20.31
CA GLY A 326 -0.87 -19.62 19.29
C GLY A 326 -1.06 -18.52 18.24
N VAL A 327 -2.26 -18.36 17.69
CA VAL A 327 -2.54 -17.31 16.69
C VAL A 327 -2.44 -15.91 17.31
N TYR A 328 -2.91 -15.71 18.56
CA TYR A 328 -2.72 -14.43 19.25
C TYR A 328 -1.26 -14.12 19.57
N LEU A 329 -0.49 -15.12 20.02
CA LEU A 329 0.94 -14.97 20.27
C LEU A 329 1.67 -14.62 18.98
N LEU A 330 1.38 -15.34 17.89
CA LEU A 330 1.93 -15.05 16.57
C LEU A 330 1.56 -13.63 16.12
N GLY A 331 0.29 -13.24 16.24
CA GLY A 331 -0.17 -11.89 15.90
C GLY A 331 0.55 -10.81 16.71
N ALA A 332 0.76 -11.03 18.01
CA ALA A 332 1.51 -10.11 18.86
C ALA A 332 2.99 -10.01 18.46
N VAL A 333 3.62 -11.15 18.15
CA VAL A 333 5.00 -11.22 17.64
C VAL A 333 5.11 -10.51 16.29
N THR A 334 4.20 -10.74 15.36
CA THR A 334 4.17 -10.09 14.05
C THR A 334 3.97 -8.58 14.19
N LEU A 335 3.06 -8.13 15.06
CA LEU A 335 2.84 -6.70 15.33
C LEU A 335 4.06 -6.02 15.95
N TYR A 336 4.79 -6.74 16.80
CA TYR A 336 6.05 -6.24 17.36
C TYR A 336 7.16 -6.20 16.29
N ALA A 337 7.28 -7.26 15.50
CA ALA A 337 8.28 -7.40 14.44
C ALA A 337 8.05 -6.44 13.26
N SER A 338 6.80 -6.06 12.96
CA SER A 338 6.46 -5.13 11.89
C SER A 338 7.03 -3.73 12.11
N ARG A 339 7.47 -3.40 13.33
CA ARG A 339 8.19 -2.16 13.62
C ARG A 339 9.63 -2.16 13.11
N TYR A 340 10.16 -3.33 12.75
CA TYR A 340 11.57 -3.53 12.39
C TYR A 340 11.78 -4.24 11.05
N VAL A 341 10.79 -4.97 10.53
CA VAL A 341 10.94 -5.80 9.32
C VAL A 341 9.80 -5.56 8.34
N VAL A 342 10.13 -5.23 7.08
CA VAL A 342 9.19 -5.01 5.98
C VAL A 342 8.72 -6.37 5.43
N PRO A 343 7.40 -6.62 5.25
CA PRO A 343 6.88 -7.93 4.86
C PRO A 343 7.49 -8.50 3.58
N GLU A 344 7.90 -7.65 2.63
CA GLU A 344 8.40 -8.03 1.31
C GLU A 344 9.68 -8.88 1.38
N GLN A 345 10.46 -8.78 2.46
CA GLN A 345 11.67 -9.59 2.66
C GLN A 345 11.40 -10.92 3.37
N LEU A 346 10.31 -11.03 4.15
CA LEU A 346 10.00 -12.22 4.95
C LEU A 346 9.33 -13.33 4.13
N TYR A 347 8.44 -12.97 3.21
CA TYR A 347 7.67 -13.95 2.41
C TYR A 347 8.56 -14.92 1.60
N PRO A 348 9.62 -14.47 0.90
CA PRO A 348 10.49 -15.38 0.16
C PRO A 348 11.22 -16.39 1.06
N TRP A 349 11.66 -15.96 2.25
CA TRP A 349 12.34 -16.82 3.22
C TRP A 349 11.40 -17.84 3.86
N PHE A 350 10.19 -17.45 4.25
CA PHE A 350 9.19 -18.41 4.75
C PHE A 350 8.82 -19.43 3.67
N GLY A 351 8.69 -19.00 2.42
CA GLY A 351 8.47 -19.88 1.27
C GLY A 351 9.59 -20.90 1.11
N ALA A 352 10.85 -20.43 1.08
CA ALA A 352 12.03 -21.28 0.94
C ALA A 352 12.18 -22.29 2.08
N VAL A 353 12.01 -21.85 3.33
CA VAL A 353 12.09 -22.74 4.51
C VAL A 353 10.97 -23.78 4.47
N SER A 354 9.73 -23.40 4.16
CA SER A 354 8.63 -24.37 4.06
C SER A 354 8.85 -25.39 2.93
N GLY A 355 9.36 -24.94 1.78
CA GLY A 355 9.69 -25.80 0.65
C GLY A 355 10.79 -26.80 1.00
N LEU A 356 11.82 -26.37 1.74
CA LEU A 356 12.89 -27.24 2.20
C LEU A 356 12.39 -28.31 3.18
N ILE A 357 11.51 -27.93 4.11
CA ILE A 357 10.88 -28.87 5.07
C ILE A 357 10.02 -29.89 4.33
N ILE A 358 9.21 -29.46 3.35
CA ILE A 358 8.36 -30.36 2.55
C ILE A 358 9.24 -31.31 1.73
N ALA A 359 10.30 -30.81 1.09
CA ALA A 359 11.23 -31.64 0.34
C ALA A 359 11.93 -32.68 1.23
N GLY A 360 12.37 -32.29 2.43
CA GLY A 360 12.97 -33.19 3.41
C GLY A 360 11.99 -34.27 3.90
N LEU A 361 10.73 -33.91 4.15
CA LEU A 361 9.67 -34.89 4.46
C LEU A 361 9.40 -35.83 3.29
N GLY A 362 9.43 -35.33 2.05
CA GLY A 362 9.29 -36.13 0.85
C GLY A 362 10.39 -37.18 0.73
N VAL A 363 11.65 -36.78 0.92
CA VAL A 363 12.80 -37.71 0.91
C VAL A 363 12.69 -38.74 2.02
N PHE A 364 12.34 -38.32 3.24
CA PHE A 364 12.14 -39.23 4.37
C PHE A 364 11.06 -40.30 4.11
N LEU A 365 9.96 -39.92 3.45
CA LEU A 365 8.90 -40.87 3.07
C LEU A 365 9.30 -41.78 1.90
N PHE A 366 10.22 -41.35 1.04
CA PHE A 366 10.74 -42.16 -0.08
C PHE A 366 11.79 -43.19 0.37
N GLU A 367 12.48 -42.94 1.48
CA GLU A 367 13.49 -43.83 2.04
C GLU A 367 12.91 -44.94 2.94
N GLU A 368 11.63 -44.89 3.29
CA GLU A 368 10.94 -45.99 3.97
C GLU A 368 10.82 -47.20 3.03
N PRO A 369 11.50 -48.34 3.31
CA PRO A 369 11.38 -49.52 2.48
C PRO A 369 9.95 -50.03 2.54
N ALA A 370 9.28 -50.19 1.39
CA ALA A 370 7.99 -50.85 1.30
C ALA A 370 8.11 -52.25 1.92
N ALA A 371 7.69 -52.39 3.17
CA ALA A 371 7.64 -53.68 3.85
C ALA A 371 6.64 -54.54 3.08
N THR A 372 7.16 -55.48 2.29
CA THR A 372 6.38 -56.49 1.58
C THR A 372 5.59 -57.27 2.63
N PRO A 373 4.24 -57.21 2.63
CA PRO A 373 3.47 -57.95 3.61
C PRO A 373 3.53 -59.45 3.25
N THR A 374 4.35 -60.21 3.97
CA THR A 374 4.30 -61.67 3.94
C THR A 374 3.05 -62.13 4.69
N LEU A 375 2.10 -62.69 3.94
CA LEU A 375 0.84 -63.30 4.38
C LEU A 375 1.10 -64.57 5.21
N THR A 376 1.64 -64.48 6.41
CA THR A 376 1.56 -65.56 7.41
C THR A 376 1.80 -65.06 8.84
N ASP A 377 0.88 -64.28 9.42
CA ASP A 377 0.44 -64.54 10.80
C ASP A 377 -0.74 -63.63 11.17
N THR A 378 -1.86 -64.25 11.55
CA THR A 378 -3.05 -63.59 12.06
C THR A 378 -2.82 -63.22 13.52
N ARG A 379 -1.94 -62.24 13.76
CA ARG A 379 -1.89 -61.45 15.01
C ARG A 379 -1.50 -60.03 14.65
N ILE A 380 -2.51 -59.17 14.55
CA ILE A 380 -2.35 -57.72 14.43
C ILE A 380 -1.67 -57.22 15.71
N PHE A 381 -0.34 -57.21 15.70
CA PHE A 381 0.48 -56.48 16.65
C PHE A 381 0.82 -55.15 15.98
N ILE A 382 0.11 -54.10 16.38
CA ILE A 382 0.53 -52.74 16.10
C ILE A 382 1.87 -52.56 16.82
N ALA A 383 2.96 -52.64 16.08
CA ALA A 383 4.28 -52.27 16.57
C ALA A 383 4.28 -50.76 16.80
N MET A 384 3.94 -50.37 18.04
CA MET A 384 4.35 -49.07 18.56
C MET A 384 5.88 -49.04 18.56
N PRO A 385 6.54 -47.96 18.09
CA PRO A 385 7.92 -47.74 18.49
C PRO A 385 7.90 -47.61 20.01
N THR A 386 8.49 -48.58 20.69
CA THR A 386 8.79 -48.48 22.11
C THR A 386 9.68 -47.25 22.27
N LEU A 387 9.08 -46.13 22.68
CA LEU A 387 9.81 -45.04 23.32
C LEU A 387 10.43 -45.65 24.57
N THR A 388 11.66 -46.15 24.43
CA THR A 388 12.50 -46.51 25.56
C THR A 388 12.52 -45.29 26.47
N ALA A 389 11.95 -45.44 27.67
CA ALA A 389 11.88 -44.40 28.66
C ALA A 389 13.26 -43.75 28.82
N ALA A 390 13.38 -42.49 28.42
CA ALA A 390 14.53 -41.69 28.77
C ALA A 390 14.56 -41.60 30.30
N THR A 391 15.47 -42.34 30.92
CA THR A 391 15.70 -42.29 32.35
C THR A 391 16.09 -40.86 32.69
N LEU A 392 15.20 -40.13 33.39
CA LEU A 392 15.49 -38.82 33.97
C LEU A 392 16.59 -38.97 35.01
N SER A 393 17.86 -38.91 34.58
CA SER A 393 18.99 -38.79 35.49
C SER A 393 19.01 -37.36 36.02
N THR A 394 18.50 -37.19 37.23
CA THR A 394 18.48 -35.89 37.91
C THR A 394 19.88 -35.61 38.45
N ARG A 395 20.73 -34.94 37.67
CA ARG A 395 22.03 -34.48 38.17
C ARG A 395 21.84 -33.16 38.92
N ARG A 396 21.89 -33.23 40.25
CA ARG A 396 21.78 -32.06 41.15
C ARG A 396 23.07 -31.23 41.05
N ILE A 397 23.08 -30.21 40.19
CA ILE A 397 24.18 -29.22 40.16
C ILE A 397 23.91 -28.19 41.26
N THR A 398 24.69 -28.26 42.34
CA THR A 398 24.68 -27.23 43.39
C THR A 398 25.72 -26.18 43.04
N THR A 399 25.31 -25.07 42.43
CA THR A 399 26.20 -23.92 42.22
C THR A 399 26.14 -23.03 43.46
N THR A 400 27.14 -23.15 44.33
CA THR A 400 27.40 -22.15 45.37
C THR A 400 27.94 -20.87 44.72
N MET A 401 27.12 -19.82 44.65
CA MET A 401 27.60 -18.47 44.31
C MET A 401 28.35 -17.88 45.51
N THR A 402 29.66 -17.74 45.39
CA THR A 402 30.49 -16.94 46.30
C THR A 402 30.27 -15.45 45.97
N PRO A 403 29.94 -14.58 46.94
CA PRO A 403 29.76 -13.17 46.65
C PRO A 403 31.12 -12.50 46.38
N ASN A 404 31.22 -11.84 45.23
CA ASN A 404 32.40 -11.11 44.78
C ASN A 404 32.63 -9.87 45.68
N ARG A 405 33.76 -9.84 46.39
CA ARG A 405 34.24 -8.70 47.19
C ARG A 405 34.65 -7.56 46.25
N LYS A 406 33.84 -6.50 46.16
CA LYS A 406 34.33 -5.19 45.69
C LYS A 406 34.95 -4.42 46.85
N ALA A 407 36.16 -3.91 46.63
CA ALA A 407 36.93 -3.09 47.55
C ALA A 407 36.26 -1.73 47.84
N PRO A 408 36.41 -1.14 49.04
CA PRO A 408 35.80 0.15 49.36
C PRO A 408 36.72 1.33 49.00
N ILE A 409 36.15 2.31 48.30
CA ILE A 409 36.69 3.67 48.18
C ILE A 409 36.18 4.49 49.37
N GLN A 410 37.12 5.22 49.95
CA GLN A 410 37.07 6.01 51.17
C GLN A 410 36.30 7.34 50.95
N GLY A 411 35.38 7.72 51.85
CA GLY A 411 34.85 9.10 51.82
C GLY A 411 33.59 9.44 52.62
N ARG A 412 33.80 9.86 53.88
CA ARG A 412 33.08 10.96 54.59
C ARG A 412 31.68 10.74 55.24
N LYS A 413 31.78 10.40 56.54
CA LYS A 413 30.97 10.72 57.74
C LYS A 413 29.72 11.65 57.61
N SER A 414 28.60 11.19 58.17
CA SER A 414 27.87 11.90 59.25
C SER A 414 27.03 10.92 60.11
N ARG A 415 27.01 11.14 61.44
CA ARG A 415 26.28 10.41 62.50
C ARG A 415 24.79 10.81 62.49
N VAL A 416 23.82 9.99 62.95
CA VAL A 416 23.34 9.82 64.36
C VAL A 416 22.24 8.71 64.37
N PRO A 417 21.95 8.00 65.50
CA PRO A 417 21.34 6.65 65.53
C PRO A 417 19.91 6.55 66.15
N MET A 418 19.36 5.31 66.12
CA MET A 418 18.20 4.70 66.85
C MET A 418 17.11 4.18 65.88
N SER A 419 16.46 3.02 66.02
CA SER A 419 16.56 1.84 66.88
C SER A 419 15.74 0.70 66.22
N THR A 420 16.00 -0.57 66.59
CA THR A 420 15.05 -1.74 66.62
C THR A 420 14.22 -2.06 65.36
N SER A 421 14.24 -3.25 64.75
CA SER A 421 14.06 -4.59 65.31
C SER A 421 14.11 -5.65 64.19
N ALA A 422 14.17 -6.92 64.62
CA ALA A 422 13.70 -8.13 63.94
C ALA A 422 14.55 -8.73 62.79
N SER A 423 15.29 -9.74 63.21
CA SER A 423 15.85 -10.86 62.45
C SER A 423 14.80 -11.69 61.69
N HIS A 424 14.97 -11.83 60.38
CA HIS A 424 14.54 -13.01 59.62
C HIS A 424 15.47 -13.19 58.41
N THR A 425 16.50 -14.03 58.55
CA THR A 425 17.31 -14.52 57.43
C THR A 425 16.57 -15.65 56.75
N GLY A 426 15.67 -15.30 55.82
CA GLY A 426 15.05 -16.24 54.90
C GLY A 426 15.91 -16.43 53.66
N THR A 427 16.60 -17.55 53.56
CA THR A 427 17.33 -17.97 52.36
C THR A 427 16.32 -18.45 51.33
N SER A 428 15.90 -17.59 50.40
CA SER A 428 15.03 -18.01 49.29
C SER A 428 15.88 -18.62 48.17
N SER A 429 16.01 -19.93 48.16
CA SER A 429 16.55 -20.68 47.00
C SER A 429 15.47 -20.77 45.92
N ILE A 430 15.69 -20.10 44.78
CA ILE A 430 14.88 -20.24 43.58
C ILE A 430 15.45 -21.41 42.76
N THR A 431 14.72 -22.52 42.70
CA THR A 431 15.04 -23.67 41.84
C THR A 431 14.51 -23.38 40.43
N ILE A 432 15.40 -23.13 39.47
CA ILE A 432 15.04 -23.04 38.05
C ILE A 432 15.32 -24.41 37.41
N ILE A 433 14.26 -25.07 36.93
CA ILE A 433 14.36 -26.32 36.17
C ILE A 433 14.49 -25.94 34.69
N VAL A 434 15.65 -26.17 34.08
CA VAL A 434 15.86 -26.00 32.63
C VAL A 434 16.14 -27.37 32.03
N PRO A 435 15.34 -27.86 31.06
CA PRO A 435 15.67 -29.07 30.33
C PRO A 435 16.80 -28.77 29.34
N ILE A 436 17.93 -29.47 29.45
CA ILE A 436 19.03 -29.43 28.48
C ILE A 436 18.86 -30.63 27.55
N LEU A 437 18.67 -30.38 26.25
CA LEU A 437 18.70 -31.41 25.21
C LEU A 437 20.18 -31.63 24.82
N THR A 438 20.76 -32.78 25.18
CA THR A 438 22.12 -33.14 24.74
C THR A 438 22.00 -34.07 23.53
N THR A 439 22.38 -33.61 22.34
CA THR A 439 22.55 -34.46 21.16
C THR A 439 23.87 -35.23 21.27
N GLN A 440 23.83 -36.56 21.38
CA GLN A 440 25.04 -37.38 21.16
C GLN A 440 25.33 -37.44 19.65
N THR A 441 26.51 -37.00 19.25
CA THR A 441 27.12 -37.31 17.95
C THR A 441 27.62 -38.75 17.98
N LEU A 442 27.11 -39.61 17.10
CA LEU A 442 27.65 -40.94 16.85
C LEU A 442 28.91 -40.81 15.97
N GLU A 443 30.07 -41.13 16.53
CA GLU A 443 31.29 -41.43 15.76
C GLU A 443 31.09 -42.77 15.04
N ALA A 444 31.28 -42.80 13.72
CA ALA A 444 31.28 -44.01 12.93
C ALA A 444 32.69 -44.62 12.89
N GLU A 445 32.86 -45.79 13.50
CA GLU A 445 34.02 -46.66 13.33
C GLU A 445 34.09 -47.18 11.87
N SER A 446 35.28 -47.08 11.28
CA SER A 446 35.65 -47.67 9.99
C SER A 446 36.04 -49.14 10.15
N PRO A 447 35.43 -50.11 9.44
CA PRO A 447 35.98 -51.46 9.36
C PRO A 447 37.06 -51.53 8.27
N GLY A 448 38.29 -51.85 8.69
CA GLY A 448 39.40 -52.12 7.80
C GLY A 448 39.44 -53.56 7.28
N ALA A 449 40.13 -53.67 6.14
CA ALA A 449 40.98 -54.78 5.69
C ALA A 449 40.40 -55.88 4.77
N SER A 450 40.75 -55.73 3.48
CA SER A 450 41.43 -56.73 2.61
C SER A 450 40.86 -58.15 2.47
N PHE A 451 40.39 -58.50 1.27
CA PHE A 451 41.17 -59.14 0.19
C PHE A 451 40.45 -58.98 -1.16
#